data_AF-A0A3P6RET0-F1
#
_entry.id   AF-A0A3P6RET0-F1
#
_cell.length_a   1.000
_cell.length_b   1.000
_cell.length_c   1.000
_cell.angle_alpha   90.00
_cell.angle_beta   90.00
_cell.angle_gamma   90.00
#
_symmetry.space_group_name_H-M   'P 1'
#
loop_
_entity.id
_entity.type
_entity.pdbx_description
1 polymer ?
#
loop_
_entity_poly.entity_id
_entity_poly.type
_entity_poly.pdbx_seq_one_letter_code
_entity_poly.pdbx_strand_id
1 'polypeptide(L)'
;MLKHALLRSKQNGRLDTLTHTLLKHGEDRNLQLIASSVRDASDVSGRRRRNMLRHKNALSSYAQKPDAIVKEGDNRWKVFCGTRTDVSYEVVIGSPCDCDNKLNSHCQRCGICAYQVSCNCHEAYQAGVSCIHAHAVATFVEEARLLLGSANSQPGPLYSVMEDVGTSAEMYVESNVPRDGSPTRTAPDISAPPEDVLAQDRTKEAYQFSEGVS
;
A
#
# COMPACT_ATOMS: atom_id res chain seq x y z
N MET A 1 -55.34 -5.07 -23.50
CA MET A 1 -54.60 -3.83 -23.15
C MET A 1 -53.65 -3.97 -21.94
N LEU A 2 -53.24 -5.18 -21.50
CA LEU A 2 -52.31 -5.34 -20.34
C LEU A 2 -50.81 -5.44 -20.71
N LYS A 3 -50.46 -5.72 -21.98
CA LYS A 3 -49.07 -6.01 -22.38
C LYS A 3 -48.15 -4.77 -22.42
N HIS A 4 -48.68 -3.56 -22.55
CA HIS A 4 -47.87 -2.33 -22.63
C HIS A 4 -47.44 -1.78 -21.25
N ALA A 5 -48.09 -2.18 -20.15
CA ALA A 5 -47.72 -1.71 -18.80
C ALA A 5 -46.51 -2.48 -18.22
N LEU A 6 -46.40 -3.78 -18.53
CA LEU A 6 -45.32 -4.66 -18.03
C LEU A 6 -43.95 -4.37 -18.68
N LEU A 7 -43.92 -3.78 -19.88
CA LEU A 7 -42.67 -3.39 -20.54
C LEU A 7 -42.12 -2.05 -20.02
N ARG A 8 -42.97 -1.18 -19.46
CA ARG A 8 -42.54 0.11 -18.87
C ARG A 8 -41.84 -0.07 -17.52
N SER A 9 -42.28 -1.00 -16.66
CA SER A 9 -41.67 -1.17 -15.33
C SER A 9 -40.23 -1.71 -15.41
N LYS A 10 -39.95 -2.62 -16.35
CA LYS A 10 -38.61 -3.23 -16.53
C LYS A 10 -37.61 -2.28 -17.19
N GLN A 11 -38.08 -1.33 -18.00
CA GLN A 11 -37.24 -0.28 -18.58
C GLN A 11 -36.92 0.83 -17.57
N ASN A 12 -37.88 1.20 -16.72
CA ASN A 12 -37.66 2.20 -15.67
C ASN A 12 -36.62 1.73 -14.64
N GLY A 13 -36.64 0.46 -14.24
CA GLY A 13 -35.62 -0.08 -13.35
C GLY A 13 -34.18 -0.01 -13.89
N ARG A 14 -33.99 -0.07 -15.22
CA ARG A 14 -32.67 0.13 -15.85
C ARG A 14 -32.25 1.61 -15.80
N LEU A 15 -33.18 2.53 -16.04
CA LEU A 15 -32.94 3.97 -15.94
C LEU A 15 -32.62 4.38 -14.50
N ASP A 16 -33.36 3.86 -13.52
CA ASP A 16 -33.13 4.14 -12.10
C ASP A 16 -31.77 3.61 -11.63
N THR A 17 -31.42 2.40 -12.05
CA THR A 17 -30.08 1.81 -11.77
C THR A 17 -28.97 2.65 -12.39
N LEU A 18 -29.15 3.09 -13.64
CA LEU A 18 -28.17 3.95 -14.31
C LEU A 18 -28.05 5.30 -13.59
N THR A 19 -29.17 5.91 -13.21
CA THR A 19 -29.21 7.20 -12.51
C THR A 19 -28.53 7.09 -11.15
N HIS A 20 -28.83 6.05 -10.38
CA HIS A 20 -28.16 5.78 -9.11
C HIS A 20 -26.65 5.56 -9.30
N THR A 21 -26.25 4.81 -10.33
CA THR A 21 -24.82 4.57 -10.63
C THR A 21 -24.11 5.87 -11.01
N LEU A 22 -24.74 6.74 -11.80
CA LEU A 22 -24.18 8.03 -12.22
C LEU A 22 -24.06 9.00 -11.04
N LEU A 23 -25.07 9.07 -10.16
CA LEU A 23 -25.03 9.89 -8.95
C LEU A 23 -23.90 9.43 -8.03
N LYS A 24 -23.82 8.12 -7.76
CA LYS A 24 -22.76 7.53 -6.94
C LYS A 24 -21.38 7.79 -7.53
N HIS A 25 -21.22 7.64 -8.85
CA HIS A 25 -19.97 7.92 -9.53
C HIS A 25 -19.59 9.42 -9.46
N GLY A 26 -20.58 10.32 -9.53
CA GLY A 26 -20.37 11.76 -9.34
C GLY A 26 -19.87 12.10 -7.93
N GLU A 27 -20.48 11.51 -6.91
CA GLU A 27 -20.03 11.63 -5.52
C GLU A 27 -18.60 11.09 -5.32
N ASP A 28 -18.32 9.89 -5.83
CA ASP A 28 -17.00 9.27 -5.75
C ASP A 28 -15.93 10.14 -6.44
N ARG A 29 -16.24 10.69 -7.62
CA ARG A 29 -15.33 11.60 -8.34
C ARG A 29 -15.11 12.91 -7.59
N ASN A 30 -16.15 13.47 -6.97
CA ASN A 30 -16.03 14.70 -6.20
C ASN A 30 -15.16 14.48 -4.95
N LEU A 31 -15.38 13.38 -4.22
CA LEU A 31 -14.52 12.99 -3.09
C LEU A 31 -13.06 12.79 -3.54
N GLN A 32 -12.85 12.21 -4.72
CA GLN A 32 -11.51 12.04 -5.29
C GLN A 32 -10.84 13.38 -5.62
N LEU A 33 -11.59 14.34 -6.18
CA LEU A 33 -11.10 15.68 -6.49
C LEU A 33 -10.76 16.48 -5.23
N ILE A 34 -11.64 16.45 -4.21
CA ILE A 34 -11.41 17.08 -2.90
C ILE A 34 -10.19 16.46 -2.20
N ALA A 35 -10.08 15.13 -2.23
CA ALA A 35 -8.92 14.45 -1.66
C ALA A 35 -7.62 14.80 -2.41
N SER A 36 -7.68 15.00 -3.73
CA SER A 36 -6.52 15.38 -4.54
C SER A 36 -6.09 16.83 -4.30
N SER A 37 -7.02 17.75 -4.10
CA SER A 37 -6.75 19.18 -3.90
C SER A 37 -6.25 19.51 -2.49
N VAL A 38 -6.65 18.72 -1.47
CA VAL A 38 -6.27 18.97 -0.07
C VAL A 38 -4.94 18.31 0.31
N ARG A 39 -4.45 17.32 -0.45
CA ARG A 39 -3.32 16.46 -0.02
C ARG A 39 -2.22 16.20 -1.05
N ASP A 40 -2.07 17.05 -2.07
CA ASP A 40 -1.08 16.84 -3.16
C ASP A 40 -1.11 15.40 -3.69
N ALA A 41 -2.25 15.05 -4.30
CA ALA A 41 -2.43 14.01 -5.31
C ALA A 41 -1.48 12.79 -5.26
N SER A 42 -1.54 11.99 -4.20
CA SER A 42 -1.33 10.55 -4.37
C SER A 42 -2.70 9.89 -4.50
N ASP A 43 -2.96 9.32 -5.67
CA ASP A 43 -4.18 8.58 -6.02
C ASP A 43 -4.72 7.77 -4.83
N VAL A 44 -5.91 8.16 -4.36
CA VAL A 44 -6.65 7.50 -3.28
C VAL A 44 -6.85 6.01 -3.61
N SER A 45 -6.98 5.66 -4.89
CA SER A 45 -6.97 4.27 -5.38
C SER A 45 -5.61 3.59 -5.19
N GLY A 46 -4.51 4.31 -5.42
CA GLY A 46 -3.15 3.83 -5.27
C GLY A 46 -2.78 3.41 -3.84
N ARG A 47 -3.24 4.13 -2.81
CA ARG A 47 -3.02 3.74 -1.40
C ARG A 47 -3.76 2.45 -1.05
N ARG A 48 -5.04 2.36 -1.45
CA ARG A 48 -5.85 1.15 -1.27
C ARG A 48 -5.23 -0.06 -1.96
N ARG A 49 -4.80 0.11 -3.22
CA ARG A 49 -4.12 -0.94 -3.99
C ARG A 49 -2.83 -1.39 -3.31
N ARG A 50 -2.02 -0.45 -2.81
CA ARG A 50 -0.79 -0.77 -2.06
C ARG A 50 -1.08 -1.50 -0.76
N ASN A 51 -2.03 -1.05 0.06
CA ASN A 51 -2.46 -1.77 1.26
C ASN A 51 -2.91 -3.20 0.95
N MET A 52 -3.66 -3.41 -0.14
CA MET A 52 -4.06 -4.75 -0.56
C MET A 52 -2.89 -5.62 -1.04
N LEU A 53 -1.94 -5.03 -1.77
CA LEU A 53 -0.72 -5.73 -2.17
C LEU A 53 0.11 -6.14 -0.95
N ARG A 54 0.28 -5.25 0.03
CA ARG A 54 1.03 -5.54 1.26
C ARG A 54 0.36 -6.61 2.10
N HIS A 55 -0.97 -6.59 2.19
CA HIS A 55 -1.74 -7.67 2.82
C HIS A 55 -1.52 -9.02 2.11
N LYS A 56 -1.60 -9.06 0.78
CA LYS A 56 -1.34 -10.29 0.01
C LYS A 56 0.08 -10.80 0.25
N ASN A 57 1.07 -9.92 0.24
CA ASN A 57 2.46 -10.29 0.50
C ASN A 57 2.64 -10.84 1.93
N ALA A 58 1.96 -10.25 2.93
CA ALA A 58 1.96 -10.75 4.29
C ALA A 58 1.41 -12.18 4.38
N LEU A 59 0.29 -12.46 3.69
CA LEU A 59 -0.25 -13.82 3.61
C LEU A 59 0.79 -14.79 3.01
N SER A 60 1.41 -14.44 1.89
CA SER A 60 2.41 -15.30 1.25
C SER A 60 3.67 -15.52 2.09
N SER A 61 4.13 -14.51 2.84
CA SER A 61 5.38 -14.60 3.60
C SER A 61 5.22 -15.25 4.98
N TYR A 62 4.05 -15.10 5.63
CA TYR A 62 3.87 -15.46 7.03
C TYR A 62 2.85 -16.58 7.28
N ALA A 63 2.02 -16.97 6.30
CA ALA A 63 1.00 -18.01 6.51
C ALA A 63 1.55 -19.36 6.99
N GLN A 64 2.78 -19.71 6.61
CA GLN A 64 3.44 -20.97 7.00
C GLN A 64 4.48 -20.78 8.11
N LYS A 65 4.58 -19.58 8.69
CA LYS A 65 5.61 -19.22 9.67
C LYS A 65 4.99 -18.54 10.89
N PRO A 66 4.13 -19.23 11.66
CA PRO A 66 3.47 -18.64 12.83
C PRO A 66 4.50 -18.16 13.87
N ASP A 67 5.63 -18.85 14.01
CA ASP A 67 6.70 -18.52 14.97
C ASP A 67 7.47 -17.24 14.58
N ALA A 68 7.26 -16.69 13.39
CA ALA A 68 7.90 -15.46 12.95
C ALA A 68 7.29 -14.20 13.59
N ILE A 69 6.17 -14.32 14.31
CA ILE A 69 5.51 -13.20 15.00
C ILE A 69 5.50 -13.51 16.49
N VAL A 70 6.31 -12.78 17.26
CA VAL A 70 6.46 -12.98 18.70
C VAL A 70 5.93 -11.76 19.44
N LYS A 71 5.09 -11.98 20.44
CA LYS A 71 4.60 -10.91 21.31
C LYS A 71 5.72 -10.51 22.28
N GLU A 72 6.08 -9.22 22.30
CA GLU A 72 7.09 -8.67 23.23
C GLU A 72 6.47 -7.88 24.37
N GLY A 73 5.24 -7.37 24.21
CA GLY A 73 4.54 -6.64 25.27
C GLY A 73 3.13 -6.25 24.90
N ASP A 74 2.56 -5.32 25.66
CA ASP A 74 1.23 -4.80 25.40
C ASP A 74 1.20 -4.04 24.07
N ASN A 75 0.35 -4.52 23.18
CA ASN A 75 0.17 -3.99 21.82
C ASN A 75 1.49 -3.91 21.01
N ARG A 76 2.47 -4.76 21.34
CA ARG A 76 3.81 -4.77 20.74
C ARG A 76 4.22 -6.17 20.32
N TRP A 77 4.64 -6.29 19.07
CA TRP A 77 5.08 -7.54 18.46
C TRP A 77 6.39 -7.36 17.72
N LYS A 78 7.21 -8.39 17.78
CA LYS A 78 8.42 -8.57 17.00
C LYS A 78 8.11 -9.48 15.83
N VAL A 79 8.40 -9.01 14.61
CA VAL A 79 8.17 -9.75 13.37
C VAL A 79 9.50 -10.04 12.70
N PHE A 80 9.87 -11.31 12.59
CA PHE A 80 11.10 -11.74 11.93
C PHE A 80 10.96 -11.68 10.41
N CYS A 81 12.02 -11.25 9.73
CA CYS A 81 12.01 -11.15 8.28
C CYS A 81 11.89 -12.54 7.64
N GLY A 82 11.00 -12.68 6.67
CA GLY A 82 10.75 -13.98 6.01
C GLY A 82 11.97 -14.56 5.28
N THR A 83 12.92 -13.73 4.85
CA THR A 83 14.14 -14.14 4.12
C THR A 83 15.39 -14.20 5.01
N ARG A 84 15.39 -13.49 6.15
CA ARG A 84 16.55 -13.30 7.02
C ARG A 84 16.14 -13.47 8.47
N THR A 85 16.58 -14.56 9.11
CA THR A 85 16.23 -14.89 10.50
C THR A 85 16.90 -13.99 11.53
N ASP A 86 17.99 -13.31 11.15
CA ASP A 86 18.74 -12.38 11.99
C ASP A 86 18.12 -10.97 12.06
N VAL A 87 17.16 -10.67 11.18
CA VAL A 87 16.52 -9.35 11.10
C VAL A 87 15.10 -9.44 11.63
N SER A 88 14.75 -8.56 12.56
CA SER A 88 13.40 -8.44 13.08
C SER A 88 12.95 -6.99 13.12
N TYR A 89 11.64 -6.80 13.01
CA TYR A 89 11.00 -5.50 13.03
C TYR A 89 10.03 -5.43 14.19
N GLU A 90 9.98 -4.28 14.83
CA GLU A 90 9.03 -4.01 15.90
C GLU A 90 7.77 -3.39 15.30
N VAL A 91 6.61 -3.91 15.68
CA VAL A 91 5.29 -3.42 15.31
C VAL A 91 4.54 -3.07 16.59
N VAL A 92 4.07 -1.83 16.69
CA VAL A 92 3.30 -1.31 17.81
C VAL A 92 1.94 -0.86 17.30
N ILE A 93 0.85 -1.36 17.90
CA ILE A 93 -0.52 -0.90 17.63
C ILE A 93 -0.87 0.14 18.70
N GLY A 94 -1.12 1.37 18.25
CA GLY A 94 -1.51 2.48 19.09
C GLY A 94 -3.02 2.58 19.32
N SER A 95 -3.45 3.78 19.70
CA SER A 95 -4.87 4.11 19.85
C SER A 95 -5.63 3.98 18.52
N PRO A 96 -6.95 3.69 18.56
CA PRO A 96 -7.79 3.69 17.36
C PRO A 96 -7.61 4.98 16.55
N CYS A 97 -7.54 4.88 15.22
CA CYS A 97 -7.51 6.08 14.39
C CYS A 97 -8.91 6.73 14.36
N ASP A 98 -8.94 8.04 14.19
CA ASP A 98 -10.12 8.86 13.88
C ASP A 98 -10.33 9.05 12.36
N CYS A 99 -9.54 8.34 11.57
CA CYS A 99 -9.46 8.51 10.15
C CYS A 99 -10.70 7.92 9.45
N ASP A 100 -11.30 8.70 8.54
CA ASP A 100 -12.47 8.24 7.78
C ASP A 100 -12.09 7.01 6.93
N ASN A 101 -12.87 5.94 7.06
CA ASN A 101 -12.75 4.70 6.27
C ASN A 101 -12.72 4.98 4.76
N LYS A 102 -13.32 6.09 4.30
CA LYS A 102 -13.30 6.54 2.89
C LYS A 102 -11.95 7.08 2.44
N LEU A 103 -11.06 7.46 3.35
CA LEU A 103 -9.72 8.01 3.04
C LEU A 103 -8.68 6.92 2.73
N ASN A 104 -9.11 5.68 2.50
CA ASN A 104 -8.31 4.55 1.98
C ASN A 104 -7.01 4.22 2.73
N SER A 105 -6.95 4.59 4.02
CA SER A 105 -5.82 4.27 4.89
C SER A 105 -5.98 2.93 5.60
N HIS A 106 -7.20 2.37 5.56
CA HIS A 106 -7.54 1.07 6.12
C HIS A 106 -7.41 -0.04 5.08
N CYS A 107 -6.83 -1.14 5.53
CA CYS A 107 -6.90 -2.40 4.82
C CYS A 107 -8.32 -2.96 4.89
N GLN A 108 -8.95 -3.21 3.74
CA GLN A 108 -10.31 -3.78 3.72
C GLN A 108 -10.39 -5.24 4.15
N ARG A 109 -9.25 -5.93 4.29
CA ARG A 109 -9.20 -7.35 4.67
C ARG A 109 -8.95 -7.54 6.16
N CYS A 110 -7.96 -6.84 6.72
CA CYS A 110 -7.57 -6.99 8.13
C CYS A 110 -7.80 -5.74 8.98
N GLY A 111 -8.42 -4.69 8.43
CA GLY A 111 -8.77 -3.46 9.18
C GLY A 111 -7.59 -2.55 9.54
N ILE A 112 -6.34 -3.01 9.41
CA ILE A 112 -5.15 -2.25 9.82
C ILE A 112 -5.08 -0.87 9.14
N CYS A 113 -4.78 0.14 9.95
CA CYS A 113 -4.59 1.52 9.53
C CYS A 113 -3.14 1.95 9.69
N ALA A 114 -2.60 2.62 8.66
CA ALA A 114 -1.24 3.17 8.72
C ALA A 114 -1.04 4.22 9.83
N TYR A 115 -2.10 4.86 10.31
CA TYR A 115 -2.04 5.85 11.40
C TYR A 115 -2.23 5.24 12.78
N GLN A 116 -2.75 4.00 12.86
CA GLN A 116 -2.91 3.28 14.12
C GLN A 116 -1.68 2.40 14.43
N VAL A 117 -0.81 2.17 13.45
CA VAL A 117 0.32 1.26 13.60
C VAL A 117 1.65 1.97 13.36
N SER A 118 2.62 1.68 14.21
CA SER A 118 4.01 2.06 14.02
C SER A 118 4.84 0.81 13.76
N CYS A 119 5.75 0.89 12.80
CA CYS A 119 6.71 -0.18 12.52
C CYS A 119 8.07 0.43 12.19
N ASN A 120 9.16 -0.19 12.65
CA ASN A 120 10.51 0.32 12.42
C ASN A 120 11.13 -0.09 11.06
N CYS A 121 10.37 -0.76 10.18
CA CYS A 121 10.85 -1.13 8.85
C CYS A 121 10.85 0.08 7.88
N HIS A 122 11.71 0.03 6.85
CA HIS A 122 11.82 1.10 5.86
C HIS A 122 10.50 1.39 5.11
N GLU A 123 9.64 0.39 4.95
CA GLU A 123 8.35 0.58 4.25
C GLU A 123 7.31 1.33 5.08
N ALA A 124 7.50 1.42 6.41
CA ALA A 124 6.55 2.06 7.32
C ALA A 124 6.50 3.60 7.19
N TYR A 125 7.54 4.21 6.59
CA TYR A 125 7.58 5.65 6.35
C TYR A 125 6.62 6.12 5.24
N GLN A 126 5.96 5.20 4.53
CA GLN A 126 5.00 5.57 3.48
C GLN A 126 3.66 6.02 4.07
N ALA A 127 3.37 7.32 3.96
CA ALA A 127 2.12 7.90 4.45
C ALA A 127 0.87 7.19 3.89
N GLY A 128 -0.01 6.73 4.79
CA GLY A 128 -1.29 6.11 4.46
C GLY A 128 -1.22 4.66 3.94
N VAL A 129 -0.06 4.00 4.00
CA VAL A 129 0.08 2.58 3.63
C VAL A 129 0.75 1.81 4.77
N SER A 130 0.10 0.75 5.24
CA SER A 130 0.67 -0.13 6.26
C SER A 130 1.70 -1.07 5.62
N CYS A 131 2.82 -1.29 6.30
CA CYS A 131 3.86 -2.21 5.82
C CYS A 131 3.42 -3.68 5.92
N ILE A 132 4.18 -4.56 5.26
CA ILE A 132 3.94 -6.02 5.32
C ILE A 132 3.91 -6.57 6.74
N HIS A 133 4.78 -6.07 7.65
CA HIS A 133 4.86 -6.54 9.04
C HIS A 133 3.59 -6.19 9.83
N ALA A 134 3.07 -4.96 9.67
CA ALA A 134 1.82 -4.54 10.28
C ALA A 134 0.64 -5.38 9.78
N HIS A 135 0.59 -5.68 8.48
CA HIS A 135 -0.41 -6.59 7.94
C HIS A 135 -0.29 -8.01 8.49
N ALA A 136 0.92 -8.53 8.68
CA ALA A 136 1.14 -9.86 9.25
C ALA A 136 0.59 -9.94 10.67
N VAL A 137 0.94 -8.98 11.53
CA VAL A 137 0.42 -8.90 12.91
C VAL A 137 -1.11 -8.80 12.91
N ALA A 138 -1.67 -7.88 12.14
CA ALA A 138 -3.13 -7.69 12.05
C ALA A 138 -3.88 -8.91 11.48
N THR A 139 -3.21 -9.81 10.77
CA THR A 139 -3.85 -10.96 10.13
C THR A 139 -3.74 -12.22 10.98
N PHE A 140 -2.58 -12.46 11.60
CA PHE A 140 -2.26 -13.72 12.27
C PHE A 140 -2.34 -13.65 13.80
N VAL A 141 -2.40 -12.46 14.39
CA VAL A 141 -2.52 -12.28 15.84
C VAL A 141 -3.94 -11.85 16.20
N GLU A 142 -4.65 -12.70 16.95
CA GLU A 142 -6.04 -12.43 17.33
C GLU A 142 -6.18 -11.19 18.24
N GLU A 143 -5.24 -11.01 19.16
CA GLU A 143 -5.22 -9.87 20.08
C GLU A 143 -5.08 -8.54 19.31
N ALA A 144 -4.25 -8.54 18.26
CA ALA A 144 -4.12 -7.40 17.37
C ALA A 144 -5.45 -7.09 16.66
N ARG A 145 -6.16 -8.12 16.18
CA ARG A 145 -7.47 -7.94 15.52
C ARG A 145 -8.51 -7.32 16.45
N LEU A 146 -8.51 -7.70 17.73
CA LEU A 146 -9.40 -7.10 18.72
C LEU A 146 -9.10 -5.61 18.94
N LEU A 147 -7.81 -5.22 18.96
CA LEU A 147 -7.39 -3.83 19.14
C LEU A 147 -7.72 -2.93 17.95
N LEU A 148 -7.69 -3.47 16.74
CA LEU A 148 -8.01 -2.73 15.52
C LEU A 148 -9.51 -2.45 15.37
N GLY A 149 -10.34 -3.08 16.21
CA GLY A 149 -11.79 -2.96 16.15
C GLY A 149 -12.35 -3.70 14.94
N SER A 150 -13.43 -4.46 15.17
CA SER A 150 -14.13 -5.26 14.16
C SER A 150 -14.84 -4.41 13.09
N ALA A 151 -14.11 -3.63 12.30
CA ALA A 151 -14.62 -3.04 11.07
C ALA A 151 -14.75 -4.14 10.00
N ASN A 152 -15.79 -4.98 10.14
CA ASN A 152 -16.33 -5.89 9.11
C ASN A 152 -15.39 -6.94 8.49
N SER A 153 -14.20 -7.18 9.03
CA SER A 153 -13.34 -8.28 8.57
C SER A 153 -13.87 -9.62 9.08
N GLN A 154 -14.88 -10.17 8.41
CA GLN A 154 -15.02 -11.61 8.42
C GLN A 154 -13.71 -12.20 7.86
N PRO A 155 -13.08 -13.16 8.56
CA PRO A 155 -12.06 -13.97 7.93
C PRO A 155 -12.75 -14.68 6.77
N GLY A 156 -12.60 -14.15 5.56
CA GLY A 156 -12.95 -14.91 4.35
C GLY A 156 -12.23 -16.25 4.46
N PRO A 157 -12.88 -17.36 4.09
CA PRO A 157 -12.36 -18.69 4.35
C PRO A 157 -10.89 -18.77 3.94
N LEU A 158 -10.03 -19.07 4.92
CA LEU A 158 -8.66 -19.48 4.66
C LEU A 158 -8.76 -20.64 3.68
N TYR A 159 -8.21 -20.45 2.48
CA TYR A 159 -8.04 -21.51 1.48
C TYR A 159 -9.34 -22.04 0.83
N SER A 160 -9.67 -21.48 -0.34
CA SER A 160 -9.96 -22.29 -1.51
C SER A 160 -9.11 -21.75 -2.66
N VAL A 161 -7.84 -22.15 -2.64
CA VAL A 161 -7.04 -22.17 -3.86
C VAL A 161 -7.62 -23.35 -4.64
N MET A 162 -8.69 -23.12 -5.40
CA MET A 162 -9.00 -24.03 -6.48
C MET A 162 -7.91 -23.85 -7.53
N GLU A 163 -7.20 -24.95 -7.75
CA GLU A 163 -6.30 -25.17 -8.85
C GLU A 163 -7.04 -24.86 -10.16
N ASP A 164 -6.80 -23.69 -10.75
CA ASP A 164 -7.05 -23.49 -12.17
C ASP A 164 -5.77 -23.90 -12.92
N VAL A 165 -5.62 -25.23 -13.04
CA VAL A 165 -4.77 -25.85 -14.05
C VAL A 165 -5.45 -25.60 -15.39
N GLY A 166 -5.24 -24.41 -15.93
CA GLY A 166 -5.47 -24.09 -17.33
C GLY A 166 -4.32 -24.65 -18.16
N THR A 167 -4.42 -25.94 -18.51
CA THR A 167 -3.60 -26.56 -19.55
C THR A 167 -3.82 -25.82 -20.87
N SER A 168 -2.87 -24.95 -21.25
CA SER A 168 -2.68 -24.56 -22.64
C SER A 168 -1.19 -24.60 -22.93
N ALA A 169 -0.76 -25.76 -23.40
CA ALA A 169 0.54 -25.95 -24.02
C ALA A 169 0.56 -25.16 -25.34
N GLU A 170 1.02 -23.91 -25.30
CA GLU A 170 1.59 -23.27 -26.49
C GLU A 170 3.11 -23.45 -26.43
N MET A 171 3.55 -24.37 -27.28
CA MET A 171 4.90 -24.74 -27.57
C MET A 171 5.63 -23.55 -28.22
N TYR A 172 6.30 -22.72 -27.41
CA TYR A 172 7.29 -21.78 -27.94
C TYR A 172 8.59 -22.56 -28.20
N VAL A 173 8.89 -22.76 -29.48
CA VAL A 173 10.18 -23.25 -29.95
C VAL A 173 11.19 -22.10 -29.79
N GLU A 174 12.02 -22.17 -28.75
CA GLU A 174 13.21 -21.34 -28.60
C GLU A 174 14.17 -21.65 -29.74
N SER A 175 14.25 -20.72 -30.69
CA SER A 175 15.26 -20.72 -31.73
C SER A 175 16.58 -20.26 -31.10
N ASN A 176 17.52 -21.19 -30.93
CA ASN A 176 18.89 -20.92 -30.51
C ASN A 176 19.58 -19.97 -31.50
N VAL A 177 19.71 -18.69 -31.13
CA VAL A 177 20.58 -17.74 -31.81
C VAL A 177 21.95 -17.76 -31.12
N PRO A 178 23.06 -18.02 -31.84
CA PRO A 178 24.40 -17.96 -31.28
C PRO A 178 24.72 -16.54 -30.78
N ARG A 179 25.10 -16.43 -29.51
CA ARG A 179 25.69 -15.22 -28.92
C ARG A 179 27.14 -15.10 -29.37
N ASP A 180 27.36 -14.42 -30.49
CA ASP A 180 28.66 -13.86 -30.86
C ASP A 180 28.71 -12.36 -30.51
N GLY A 181 29.85 -11.91 -29.98
CA GLY A 181 30.21 -10.49 -29.94
C GLY A 181 30.15 -9.84 -28.56
N SER A 182 31.18 -10.09 -27.74
CA SER A 182 31.56 -9.24 -26.61
C SER A 182 31.97 -7.84 -27.10
N PRO A 183 31.37 -6.74 -26.62
CA PRO A 183 31.96 -5.42 -26.74
C PRO A 183 32.87 -5.18 -25.54
N THR A 184 34.18 -5.16 -25.80
CA THR A 184 35.22 -4.71 -24.88
C THR A 184 34.92 -3.26 -24.49
N ARG A 185 34.38 -3.04 -23.29
CA ARG A 185 34.29 -1.71 -22.68
C ARG A 185 35.67 -1.29 -22.23
N THR A 186 36.33 -0.46 -23.02
CA THR A 186 37.48 0.34 -22.60
C THR A 186 37.05 1.24 -21.45
N ALA A 187 37.72 1.11 -20.31
CA ALA A 187 37.56 2.01 -19.18
C ALA A 187 38.02 3.42 -19.57
N PRO A 188 37.29 4.49 -19.24
CA PRO A 188 37.80 5.84 -19.36
C PRO A 188 38.88 6.07 -18.30
N ASP A 189 40.03 6.54 -18.78
CA ASP A 189 41.19 7.00 -18.01
C ASP A 189 40.79 8.17 -17.10
N ILE A 190 40.80 7.93 -15.78
CA ILE A 190 40.52 8.94 -14.75
C ILE A 190 41.85 9.54 -14.35
N SER A 191 42.40 10.39 -15.22
CA SER A 191 43.60 11.18 -14.93
C SER A 191 43.24 12.67 -15.00
N ALA A 192 43.30 13.31 -13.83
CA ALA A 192 43.20 14.74 -13.52
C ALA A 192 41.80 15.36 -13.32
N PRO A 193 41.49 15.88 -12.10
CA PRO A 193 40.34 16.75 -11.88
C PRO A 193 40.61 18.17 -12.41
N PRO A 194 39.62 18.83 -13.03
CA PRO A 194 39.74 20.23 -13.44
C PRO A 194 39.80 21.15 -12.20
N GLU A 195 40.87 21.94 -12.12
CA GLU A 195 40.96 23.12 -11.26
C GLU A 195 40.01 24.19 -11.78
N ASP A 196 38.79 24.25 -11.25
CA ASP A 196 37.97 25.48 -11.22
C ASP A 196 36.75 25.29 -10.32
N VAL A 197 37.01 25.21 -9.01
CA VAL A 197 35.98 25.35 -7.96
C VAL A 197 36.43 26.45 -7.01
N LEU A 198 36.47 27.69 -7.52
CA LEU A 198 36.63 28.89 -6.70
C LEU A 198 35.81 30.02 -7.32
N ALA A 199 34.53 30.12 -6.93
CA ALA A 199 33.83 31.40 -6.71
C ALA A 199 32.29 31.24 -6.66
N GLN A 200 31.73 30.46 -5.73
CA GLN A 200 30.32 30.62 -5.35
C GLN A 200 30.10 30.31 -3.88
N ASP A 201 30.69 31.10 -2.98
CA ASP A 201 30.26 31.09 -1.57
C ASP A 201 30.49 32.45 -0.90
N ARG A 202 29.63 33.43 -1.22
CA ARG A 202 29.59 34.74 -0.52
C ARG A 202 28.21 35.41 -0.63
N THR A 203 27.13 34.84 -0.10
CA THR A 203 25.91 35.64 0.23
C THR A 203 24.98 34.93 1.25
N LYS A 204 25.49 34.38 2.35
CA LYS A 204 24.64 33.95 3.48
C LYS A 204 25.21 34.31 4.85
N GLU A 205 25.63 35.56 5.02
CA GLU A 205 25.80 36.17 6.34
C GLU A 205 25.23 37.59 6.31
N ALA A 206 23.96 37.73 6.70
CA ALA A 206 23.36 38.96 7.23
C ALA A 206 21.88 38.72 7.55
N TYR A 207 21.60 38.07 8.67
CA TYR A 207 20.31 38.25 9.35
C TYR A 207 20.48 38.06 10.86
N GLN A 208 21.24 38.99 11.47
CA GLN A 208 21.10 39.28 12.89
C GLN A 208 20.00 40.34 13.00
N PHE A 209 18.82 39.93 13.46
CA PHE A 209 17.75 40.84 13.84
C PHE A 209 17.92 41.16 15.33
N SER A 210 18.47 42.34 15.61
CA SER A 210 18.39 42.99 16.91
C SER A 210 17.17 43.90 16.92
N GLU A 211 16.29 43.74 17.91
CA GLU A 211 15.40 44.75 18.53
C GLU A 211 14.47 43.98 19.49
N GLY A 212 14.36 44.22 20.79
CA GLY A 212 14.62 45.45 21.54
C GLY A 212 13.31 46.23 21.76
N VAL A 213 12.38 45.69 22.54
CA VAL A 213 11.19 46.42 23.06
C VAL A 213 11.08 46.00 24.54
N SER A 214 11.66 46.79 25.44
CA SER A 214 10.99 47.79 26.32
C SER A 214 10.01 47.17 27.30
#